data_AF-A0A383DG40-F1
#
_entry.id   AF-A0A383DG40-F1
#
_cell.length_a   1.000
_cell.length_b   1.000
_cell.length_c   1.000
_cell.angle_alpha   90.00
_cell.angle_beta   90.00
_cell.angle_gamma   90.00
#
_symmetry.space_group_name_H-M   'P 1'
#
loop_
_entity.id
_entity.type
_entity.pdbx_description
1 polymer ?
#
loop_
_entity_poly.entity_id
_entity_poly.type
_entity_poly.pdbx_seq_one_letter_code
_entity_poly.pdbx_strand_id
1 'polypeptide(L)'
;MKIGRKLLKWWLIFCLTLLGFGTSYYFNMHSQLYHADVTKLSFLIIIIFMFTSVWIGRKTYDLETTSVIDDKIDVGWFIAESCLALGMVGTVTGFLYMLGTAFENIDITDATTLQDAL
;
A
#
# COMPACT_ATOMS: atom_id res chain seq x y z
N MET A 1 -3.97 8.76 -35.15
CA MET A 1 -3.46 7.97 -34.01
C MET A 1 -4.44 6.86 -33.72
N LYS A 2 -4.10 5.60 -34.01
CA LYS A 2 -4.92 4.46 -33.57
C LYS A 2 -4.51 4.14 -32.14
N ILE A 3 -5.37 4.44 -31.19
CA ILE A 3 -5.19 4.00 -29.81
C ILE A 3 -5.28 2.46 -29.82
N GLY A 4 -4.26 1.79 -29.36
CA GLY A 4 -4.20 0.34 -29.26
C GLY A 4 -5.03 -0.15 -28.09
N ARG A 5 -5.56 -1.37 -28.25
CA ARG A 5 -6.45 -1.98 -27.25
C ARG A 5 -5.77 -2.22 -25.89
N LYS A 6 -4.44 -2.32 -25.86
CA LYS A 6 -3.68 -2.58 -24.63
C LYS A 6 -3.61 -1.32 -23.75
N LEU A 7 -3.33 -0.16 -24.34
CA LEU A 7 -3.37 1.12 -23.64
C LEU A 7 -4.76 1.44 -23.09
N LEU A 8 -5.82 1.17 -23.86
CA LEU A 8 -7.20 1.39 -23.40
C LEU A 8 -7.56 0.57 -22.17
N LYS A 9 -7.11 -0.69 -22.11
CA LYS A 9 -7.32 -1.56 -20.94
C LYS A 9 -6.55 -1.05 -19.72
N TRP A 10 -5.32 -0.61 -19.91
CA TRP A 10 -4.52 -0.03 -18.82
C TRP A 10 -5.15 1.26 -18.28
N TRP A 11 -5.59 2.14 -19.19
CA TRP A 11 -6.29 3.37 -18.83
C TRP A 11 -7.58 3.12 -18.04
N LEU A 12 -8.35 2.10 -18.42
CA LEU A 12 -9.57 1.70 -17.68
C LEU A 12 -9.24 1.31 -16.24
N ILE A 13 -8.19 0.51 -16.02
CA ILE A 13 -7.76 0.10 -14.68
C ILE A 13 -7.35 1.33 -13.86
N PHE A 14 -6.64 2.28 -14.47
CA PHE A 14 -6.24 3.52 -13.81
C PHE A 14 -7.44 4.40 -13.41
N CYS A 15 -8.47 4.50 -14.27
CA CYS A 15 -9.70 5.20 -13.91
C CYS A 15 -10.43 4.52 -12.75
N LEU A 16 -10.46 3.18 -12.72
CA LEU A 16 -11.10 2.42 -11.65
C LEU A 16 -10.37 2.59 -10.31
N THR A 17 -9.03 2.60 -10.31
CA THR A 17 -8.25 2.85 -9.09
C THR A 17 -8.45 4.28 -8.58
N LEU A 18 -8.50 5.28 -9.46
CA LEU A 18 -8.83 6.65 -9.08
C LEU A 18 -10.22 6.79 -8.47
N LEU A 19 -11.23 6.10 -9.01
CA LEU A 19 -12.57 6.06 -8.40
C LEU A 19 -12.53 5.45 -7.00
N GLY A 20 -11.77 4.37 -6.80
CA GLY A 20 -11.57 3.78 -5.47
C GLY A 20 -10.88 4.73 -4.48
N PHE A 21 -9.88 5.49 -4.93
CA PHE A 21 -9.28 6.55 -4.11
C PHE A 21 -10.28 7.68 -3.80
N GLY A 22 -11.11 8.07 -4.77
CA GLY A 22 -12.14 9.10 -4.60
C GLY A 22 -13.22 8.71 -3.59
N THR A 23 -13.70 7.46 -3.63
CA THR A 23 -14.64 6.96 -2.62
C THR A 23 -13.98 6.87 -1.25
N SER A 24 -12.75 6.38 -1.17
CA SER A 24 -11.96 6.35 0.07
C SER A 24 -11.79 7.74 0.70
N TYR A 25 -11.60 8.77 -0.13
CA TYR A 25 -11.56 10.16 0.34
C TYR A 25 -12.91 10.62 0.90
N TYR A 26 -14.01 10.32 0.21
CA TYR A 26 -15.37 10.66 0.67
C TYR A 26 -15.70 10.06 2.05
N PHE A 27 -15.24 8.83 2.32
CA PHE A 27 -15.44 8.16 3.62
C PHE A 27 -14.46 8.60 4.72
N ASN A 28 -13.63 9.62 4.50
CA ASN A 28 -12.57 10.05 5.44
C ASN A 28 -11.63 8.91 5.87
N MET A 29 -11.49 7.87 5.05
CA MET A 29 -10.64 6.70 5.31
C MET A 29 -9.18 7.11 5.52
N HIS A 30 -8.74 8.17 4.84
CA HIS A 30 -7.41 8.77 5.01
C HIS A 30 -7.16 9.26 6.45
N SER A 31 -8.17 9.84 7.12
CA SER A 31 -8.06 10.27 8.50
C SER A 31 -8.01 9.08 9.45
N GLN A 32 -8.86 8.07 9.22
CA GLN A 32 -8.84 6.83 10.00
C GLN A 32 -7.49 6.11 9.87
N LEU A 33 -6.95 6.01 8.65
CA LEU A 33 -5.66 5.42 8.38
C LEU A 33 -4.52 6.21 9.05
N TYR A 34 -4.62 7.55 9.08
CA TYR A 34 -3.63 8.37 9.79
C TYR A 34 -3.66 8.13 11.30
N HIS A 35 -4.83 8.03 11.93
CA HIS A 35 -4.87 7.81 13.37
C HIS A 35 -4.55 6.37 13.78
N ALA A 36 -4.92 5.38 12.96
CA ALA A 36 -4.67 3.97 13.24
C ALA A 36 -3.22 3.53 12.95
N ASP A 37 -2.57 4.14 11.94
CA ASP A 37 -1.20 3.79 11.59
C ASP A 37 -0.19 4.64 12.36
N VAL A 38 0.32 4.09 13.45
CA VAL A 38 1.39 4.68 14.28
C VAL A 38 2.69 4.81 13.47
N THR A 39 2.96 3.88 12.56
CA THR A 39 4.20 3.81 11.77
C THR A 39 4.16 4.61 10.48
N LYS A 40 2.95 4.96 10.01
CA LYS A 40 2.67 5.61 8.71
C LYS A 40 3.15 4.80 7.49
N LEU A 41 3.49 3.52 7.66
CA LEU A 41 3.96 2.66 6.56
C LEU A 41 2.92 2.51 5.45
N SER A 42 1.63 2.55 5.79
CA SER A 42 0.55 2.45 4.81
C SER A 42 0.53 3.65 3.84
N PHE A 43 0.85 4.86 4.32
CA PHE A 43 0.95 6.05 3.46
C PHE A 43 2.13 5.94 2.50
N LEU A 44 3.25 5.37 2.95
CA LEU A 44 4.41 5.12 2.11
C LEU A 44 4.07 4.16 0.96
N ILE A 45 3.37 3.06 1.26
CA ILE A 45 2.93 2.10 0.23
C ILE A 45 1.99 2.75 -0.79
N ILE A 46 1.04 3.58 -0.34
CA ILE A 46 0.12 4.31 -1.24
C ILE A 46 0.88 5.26 -2.17
N ILE A 47 1.88 5.96 -1.66
CA ILE A 47 2.72 6.88 -2.45
C ILE A 47 3.49 6.09 -3.51
N ILE A 48 4.15 5.00 -3.13
CA ILE A 48 4.88 4.13 -4.08
C ILE A 48 3.92 3.57 -5.14
N PHE A 49 2.73 3.15 -4.74
CA PHE A 49 1.71 2.64 -5.66
C PHE A 49 1.29 3.68 -6.71
N MET A 50 1.05 4.92 -6.30
CA MET A 50 0.67 6.00 -7.22
C MET A 50 1.79 6.31 -8.23
N PHE A 51 3.03 6.43 -7.76
CA PHE A 51 4.18 6.66 -8.66
C PHE A 51 4.40 5.50 -9.64
N THR A 52 4.32 4.26 -9.14
CA THR A 52 4.51 3.05 -9.95
C THR A 52 3.38 2.89 -10.97
N SER A 53 2.14 3.20 -10.61
CA SER A 53 1.00 3.18 -11.52
C SER A 53 1.22 4.16 -12.68
N VAL A 54 1.58 5.42 -12.41
CA VAL A 54 1.87 6.41 -13.46
C VAL A 54 3.04 5.97 -14.34
N TRP A 55 4.10 5.40 -13.75
CA TRP A 55 5.26 4.88 -14.50
C TRP A 55 4.87 3.77 -15.48
N ILE A 56 4.11 2.77 -15.02
CA ILE A 56 3.63 1.66 -15.86
C ILE A 56 2.76 2.18 -17.00
N GLY A 57 1.96 3.22 -16.76
CA GLY A 57 1.15 3.88 -17.79
C GLY A 57 1.96 4.48 -18.92
N ARG A 58 2.99 5.25 -18.57
CA ARG A 58 3.91 5.84 -19.57
C ARG A 58 4.61 4.75 -20.38
N LYS A 59 5.07 3.69 -19.71
CA LYS A 59 5.71 2.56 -20.39
C LYS A 59 4.75 1.80 -21.32
N THR A 60 3.50 1.63 -20.91
CA THR A 60 2.45 1.00 -21.74
C THR A 60 2.15 1.82 -23.00
N TYR A 61 2.18 3.16 -22.90
CA TYR A 61 2.03 4.05 -24.04
C TYR A 61 3.22 3.95 -25.01
N ASP A 62 4.45 4.00 -24.50
CA ASP A 62 5.68 3.90 -25.30
C ASP A 62 5.81 2.53 -26.00
N LEU A 63 5.45 1.43 -25.30
CA LEU A 63 5.39 0.08 -25.86
C LEU A 63 4.46 -0.02 -27.06
N GLU A 64 3.33 0.68 -27.04
CA GLU A 64 2.35 0.67 -28.11
C GLU A 64 2.80 1.46 -29.34
N THR A 65 3.57 2.54 -29.14
CA THR A 65 4.02 3.40 -30.25
C THR A 65 5.34 2.93 -30.89
N THR A 66 6.26 2.36 -30.11
CA THR A 66 7.62 2.02 -30.58
C THR A 66 7.86 0.51 -30.64
N SER A 67 7.01 -0.33 -30.02
CA SER A 67 7.11 -1.80 -30.01
C SER A 67 8.42 -2.40 -29.47
N VAL A 68 9.23 -1.59 -28.79
CA VAL A 68 10.45 -2.02 -28.10
C VAL A 68 10.10 -2.38 -26.66
N ILE A 69 10.40 -3.61 -26.26
CA ILE A 69 10.27 -4.06 -24.87
C ILE A 69 11.42 -3.45 -24.08
N ASP A 70 11.09 -2.66 -23.05
CA ASP A 70 12.08 -2.03 -22.17
C ASP A 70 12.45 -3.03 -21.06
N ASP A 71 13.74 -3.31 -20.87
CA ASP A 71 14.26 -4.21 -19.82
C ASP A 71 13.95 -3.70 -18.39
N LYS A 72 13.42 -2.48 -18.26
CA LYS A 72 13.02 -1.89 -16.97
C LYS A 72 11.76 -2.52 -16.36
N ILE A 73 11.18 -3.55 -16.96
CA ILE A 73 10.05 -4.30 -16.37
C ILE A 73 10.46 -4.93 -15.03
N ASP A 74 11.71 -5.37 -14.90
CA ASP A 74 12.24 -5.97 -13.66
C ASP A 74 12.18 -5.01 -12.47
N VAL A 75 12.32 -3.70 -12.72
CA VAL A 75 12.20 -2.68 -11.67
C VAL A 75 10.77 -2.63 -11.11
N GLY A 76 9.77 -2.76 -11.99
CA GLY A 76 8.36 -2.82 -11.57
C GLY A 76 8.06 -4.05 -10.71
N TRP A 77 8.63 -5.19 -11.08
CA TRP A 77 8.53 -6.42 -10.29
C TRP A 77 9.22 -6.29 -8.93
N PHE A 78 10.42 -5.71 -8.89
CA PHE A 78 11.16 -5.46 -7.65
C PHE A 78 10.39 -4.54 -6.68
N ILE A 79 9.73 -3.50 -7.19
CA ILE A 79 8.90 -2.61 -6.38
C ILE A 79 7.70 -3.38 -5.78
N ALA A 80 7.10 -4.30 -6.54
CA ALA A 80 5.99 -5.11 -6.05
C ALA A 80 6.41 -6.05 -4.91
N GLU A 81 7.53 -6.75 -5.07
CA GLU A 81 8.13 -7.57 -4.00
C GLU A 81 8.48 -6.74 -2.76
N SER A 82 9.03 -5.55 -2.96
CA SER A 82 9.35 -4.62 -1.86
C SER A 82 8.08 -4.17 -1.11
N CYS A 83 7.00 -3.86 -1.82
CA CYS A 83 5.72 -3.49 -1.19
C CYS A 83 5.10 -4.66 -0.41
N LEU A 84 5.23 -5.90 -0.91
CA LEU A 84 4.77 -7.10 -0.22
C LEU A 84 5.57 -7.32 1.07
N ALA A 85 6.90 -7.23 1.00
CA ALA A 85 7.78 -7.32 2.17
C ALA A 85 7.44 -6.23 3.22
N LEU A 86 7.24 -4.98 2.79
CA LEU A 86 6.82 -3.89 3.67
C LEU A 86 5.47 -4.16 4.35
N GLY A 87 4.51 -4.76 3.63
CA GLY A 87 3.24 -5.17 4.21
C GLY A 87 3.41 -6.21 5.32
N MET A 88 4.26 -7.22 5.11
CA MET A 88 4.58 -8.20 6.15
C MET A 88 5.26 -7.57 7.36
N VAL A 89 6.22 -6.66 7.14
CA VAL A 89 6.85 -5.89 8.24
C VAL A 89 5.82 -5.06 9.02
N GLY A 90 4.86 -4.47 8.32
CA GLY A 90 3.75 -3.73 8.93
C GLY A 90 2.93 -4.60 9.88
N THR A 91 2.59 -5.84 9.48
CA THR A 91 1.84 -6.76 10.34
C THR A 91 2.62 -7.17 11.60
N VAL A 92 3.92 -7.42 11.47
CA VAL A 92 4.79 -7.73 12.63
C VAL A 92 4.86 -6.53 13.57
N THR A 93 5.00 -5.32 13.02
CA THR A 93 5.08 -4.09 13.83
C THR A 93 3.76 -3.80 14.54
N GLY A 94 2.62 -3.99 13.89
CA GLY A 94 1.30 -3.85 14.52
C GLY A 94 1.06 -4.85 15.65
N PHE A 95 1.51 -6.09 15.47
CA PHE A 95 1.48 -7.10 16.53
C PHE A 95 2.37 -6.71 17.73
N LEU A 96 3.59 -6.25 17.48
CA LEU A 96 4.49 -5.76 18.53
C LEU A 96 3.91 -4.56 19.27
N TYR A 97 3.26 -3.62 18.56
CA TYR A 97 2.60 -2.48 19.17
C TYR A 97 1.45 -2.92 20.08
N MET A 98 0.59 -3.84 19.62
CA MET A 98 -0.50 -4.40 20.41
C MET A 98 0.03 -5.05 21.70
N LEU A 99 1.04 -5.91 21.62
CA LEU A 99 1.66 -6.52 22.80
C LEU A 99 2.29 -5.48 23.72
N GLY A 100 3.03 -4.51 23.16
CA GLY A 100 3.65 -3.44 23.94
C GLY A 100 2.63 -2.70 24.80
N THR A 101 1.51 -2.28 24.21
CA THR A 101 0.43 -1.60 24.96
C THR A 101 -0.30 -2.52 25.95
N ALA A 102 -0.40 -3.81 25.67
CA ALA A 102 -1.00 -4.78 26.57
C ALA A 102 -0.14 -4.98 27.83
N PHE A 103 1.20 -4.99 27.70
CA PHE A 103 2.11 -5.10 28.83
C PHE A 103 2.38 -3.79 29.57
N GLU A 104 2.25 -2.63 28.89
CA GLU A 104 2.42 -1.31 29.52
C GLU A 104 1.34 -1.00 30.56
N ASN A 105 0.14 -1.59 30.42
CA ASN A 105 -0.97 -1.42 31.34
C ASN A 105 -1.01 -2.48 32.46
N ILE A 106 -0.06 -3.42 32.49
CA ILE A 106 0.03 -4.45 33.53
C ILE A 106 1.05 -4.00 34.57
N ASP A 107 0.58 -3.58 35.73
CA ASP A 107 1.43 -3.36 36.90
C ASP A 107 1.89 -4.72 37.45
N ILE A 108 3.15 -5.08 37.16
CA ILE A 108 3.84 -6.28 37.67
C ILE A 108 3.89 -6.39 39.20
N THR A 109 3.46 -5.36 39.93
CA THR A 109 3.40 -5.34 41.39
C THR A 109 2.09 -5.96 41.93
N ASP A 110 1.03 -6.06 41.12
CA ASP A 110 -0.27 -6.64 41.51
C ASP A 110 -0.63 -7.85 40.62
N ALA A 111 -0.37 -9.06 41.14
CA ALA A 111 -0.58 -10.35 40.46
C ALA A 111 -2.05 -10.65 40.09
N THR A 112 -3.01 -9.87 40.61
CA THR A 112 -4.45 -9.97 40.26
C THR A 112 -4.74 -9.42 38.86
N THR A 113 -3.98 -8.43 38.39
CA THR A 113 -4.16 -7.85 37.04
C THR A 113 -3.66 -8.76 35.91
N LEU A 114 -2.67 -9.62 36.21
CA LEU A 114 -2.17 -10.64 35.28
C LEU A 114 -3.17 -11.78 35.06
N GLN A 115 -4.06 -12.04 36.02
CA GLN A 115 -5.01 -13.16 35.98
C GLN A 115 -6.30 -12.80 35.23
N ASP A 116 -6.65 -11.52 35.16
CA ASP A 116 -7.80 -11.02 34.37
C ASP A 116 -7.45 -10.72 32.90
N ALA A 117 -6.16 -10.71 32.55
CA ALA A 117 -5.66 -10.43 31.19
C ALA A 117 -5.36 -11.70 30.35
N LEU A 118 -5.47 -12.90 30.93
CA LEU A 118 -5.35 -14.20 30.27
C LEU A 118 -6.73 -14.77 29.91
#